data_AF-A0AAD6TT77-F1
#
_entry.id   AF-A0AAD6TT77-F1
#
_cell.length_a   1.000
_cell.length_b   1.000
_cell.length_c   1.000
_cell.angle_alpha   90.00
_cell.angle_beta   90.00
_cell.angle_gamma   90.00
#
_symmetry.space_group_name_H-M   'P 1'
#
loop_
_entity.id
_entity.type
_entity.pdbx_description
1 polymer ?
#
loop_
_entity_poly.entity_id
_entity_poly.type
_entity_poly.pdbx_seq_one_letter_code
_entity_poly.pdbx_strand_id
1 'polypeptide(L)'
;MEALLERGIVTALTLTAKLSFSPSSRDALPRQLLRASLALLTDFFRRSLGYRWIKESLKAGLLGVIVACQNETQSQTLVVLCGIIDVVQRSLVYRSVIRQFSVSLCDVHQTSLEGIFAEDDINELWNNFLAVARNFFAIMLDLDANKLVSARACDYLECGLIALKADFRRCSGCSTAHYCSEACQGKDWSVHRRSCEELRITRNKSRDGVSRRDRAFFGALVDRVYFQERTQIIPEVLSFMREFPDQIPSIIFNYANPEATCNIHLASIHEFDEFPKFVSHAERSGGRMQIHGINVADGSKERLWIFPLRSATADVMTELQLISKETSSGSAAEAERVAALINLDVVEIH
;
A
#
# COMPACT_ATOMS: atom_id res chain seq x y z
N MET A 1 -24.51 5.52 1.95
CA MET A 1 -23.20 5.64 2.64
C MET A 1 -22.47 6.90 2.24
N GLU A 2 -22.15 7.15 0.96
CA GLU A 2 -21.50 8.42 0.55
C GLU A 2 -22.28 9.67 0.99
N ALA A 3 -23.61 9.66 0.87
CA ALA A 3 -24.46 10.75 1.38
C ALA A 3 -24.30 11.02 2.90
N LEU A 4 -23.90 10.03 3.70
CA LEU A 4 -23.62 10.24 5.13
C LEU A 4 -22.22 10.83 5.37
N LEU A 5 -21.25 10.50 4.50
CA LEU A 5 -19.92 11.12 4.49
C LEU A 5 -20.04 12.60 4.16
N GLU A 6 -20.78 12.90 3.10
CA GLU A 6 -21.06 14.27 2.66
C GLU A 6 -21.82 15.08 3.71
N ARG A 7 -22.66 14.43 4.51
CA ARG A 7 -23.36 15.03 5.66
C ARG A 7 -22.51 15.12 6.93
N GLY A 8 -21.26 14.69 6.90
CA GLY A 8 -20.31 14.86 8.01
C GLY A 8 -20.61 14.03 9.26
N ILE A 9 -21.25 12.86 9.14
CA ILE A 9 -21.67 12.07 10.31
C ILE A 9 -20.49 11.70 11.22
N VAL A 10 -19.36 11.27 10.65
CA VAL A 10 -18.19 10.87 11.45
C VAL A 10 -17.51 12.06 12.10
N THR A 11 -17.55 13.23 11.47
CA THR A 11 -17.12 14.49 12.08
C THR A 11 -17.98 14.81 13.29
N ALA A 12 -19.31 14.72 13.17
CA ALA A 12 -20.22 14.97 14.29
C ALA A 12 -19.98 13.98 15.45
N LEU A 13 -19.77 12.69 15.15
CA LEU A 13 -19.45 11.67 16.16
C LEU A 13 -18.11 11.93 16.84
N THR A 14 -17.06 12.28 16.10
CA THR A 14 -15.75 12.62 16.67
C THR A 14 -15.83 13.87 17.55
N LEU A 15 -16.55 14.91 17.12
CA LEU A 15 -16.76 16.11 17.94
C LEU A 15 -17.58 15.80 19.20
N THR A 16 -18.59 14.92 19.10
CA THR A 16 -19.36 14.46 20.26
C THR A 16 -18.47 13.73 21.27
N ALA A 17 -17.61 12.82 20.80
CA ALA A 17 -16.62 12.16 21.65
C ALA A 17 -15.66 13.16 22.31
N LYS A 18 -15.24 14.20 21.58
CA LYS A 18 -14.37 15.26 22.11
C LYS A 18 -15.06 16.09 23.21
N LEU A 19 -16.36 16.37 23.08
CA LEU A 19 -17.13 17.11 24.08
C LEU A 19 -17.22 16.36 25.42
N SER A 20 -17.10 15.04 25.43
CA SER A 20 -17.07 14.23 26.66
C SER A 20 -15.88 14.54 27.59
N PHE A 21 -14.86 15.24 27.09
CA PHE A 21 -13.68 15.66 27.86
C PHE A 21 -13.72 17.16 28.24
N SER A 22 -14.82 17.86 27.95
CA SER A 22 -14.95 19.27 28.31
C SER A 22 -15.08 19.45 29.83
N PRO A 23 -14.36 20.40 30.46
CA PRO A 23 -14.43 20.69 31.90
C PRO A 23 -15.85 21.00 32.42
N SER A 24 -16.76 21.38 31.51
CA SER A 24 -18.15 21.70 31.82
C SER A 24 -19.05 20.47 32.03
N SER A 25 -18.57 19.24 31.77
CA SER A 25 -19.36 18.02 31.89
C SER A 25 -19.07 17.31 33.23
N ARG A 26 -19.98 17.41 34.21
CA ARG A 26 -19.83 16.83 35.56
C ARG A 26 -20.56 15.49 35.77
N ASP A 27 -21.20 14.95 34.73
CA ASP A 27 -22.14 13.83 34.86
C ASP A 27 -21.57 12.48 34.38
N ALA A 28 -22.34 11.38 34.53
CA ALA A 28 -22.05 10.06 33.95
C ALA A 28 -22.45 9.93 32.47
N LEU A 29 -23.36 10.80 32.01
CA LEU A 29 -23.81 10.92 30.61
C LEU A 29 -22.67 11.13 29.58
N PRO A 30 -21.60 11.93 29.85
CA PRO A 30 -20.44 12.12 28.98
C PRO A 30 -19.71 10.81 28.63
N ARG A 31 -19.59 9.86 29.58
CA ARG A 31 -18.93 8.57 29.34
C ARG A 31 -19.75 7.66 28.44
N GLN A 32 -21.06 7.60 28.64
CA GLN A 32 -21.94 6.83 27.76
C GLN A 32 -21.94 7.38 26.33
N LEU A 33 -21.97 8.72 26.19
CA LEU A 33 -21.86 9.41 24.90
C LEU A 33 -20.51 9.14 24.22
N LEU A 34 -19.41 9.17 24.97
CA LEU A 34 -18.08 8.82 24.46
C LEU A 34 -18.10 7.40 23.88
N ARG A 35 -18.47 6.41 24.69
CA ARG A 35 -18.49 5.00 24.29
C ARG A 35 -19.39 4.76 23.08
N ALA A 36 -20.59 5.35 23.05
CA ALA A 36 -21.50 5.23 21.92
C ALA A 36 -20.92 5.86 20.65
N SER A 37 -20.31 7.03 20.77
CA SER A 37 -19.67 7.71 19.64
C SER A 37 -18.50 6.91 19.08
N LEU A 38 -17.62 6.39 19.95
CA LEU A 38 -16.49 5.55 19.56
C LEU A 38 -16.95 4.24 18.91
N ALA A 39 -17.98 3.58 19.46
CA ALA A 39 -18.51 2.36 18.89
C ALA A 39 -19.09 2.58 17.48
N LEU A 40 -19.88 3.65 17.29
CA LEU A 40 -20.40 4.02 15.97
C LEU A 40 -19.28 4.36 14.99
N LEU A 41 -18.25 5.08 15.43
CA LEU A 41 -17.07 5.36 14.59
C LEU A 41 -16.40 4.07 14.12
N THR A 42 -16.17 3.10 15.01
CA THR A 42 -15.62 1.79 14.65
C THR A 42 -16.47 1.09 13.59
N ASP A 43 -17.80 1.13 13.72
CA ASP A 43 -18.73 0.56 12.75
C ASP A 43 -18.68 1.27 11.39
N PHE A 44 -18.44 2.59 11.36
CA PHE A 44 -18.23 3.32 10.11
C PHE A 44 -16.88 3.01 9.47
N PHE A 45 -15.81 2.91 10.27
CA PHE A 45 -14.46 2.65 9.77
C PHE A 45 -14.32 1.26 9.15
N ARG A 46 -15.07 0.28 9.67
CA ARG A 46 -15.12 -1.10 9.12
C ARG A 46 -15.95 -1.23 7.84
N ARG A 47 -16.61 -0.16 7.36
CA ARG A 47 -17.36 -0.20 6.09
C ARG A 47 -16.44 0.12 4.91
N SER A 48 -16.90 -0.18 3.69
CA SER A 48 -16.16 0.14 2.46
C SER A 48 -15.80 1.62 2.37
N LEU A 49 -14.63 1.89 1.78
CA LEU A 49 -13.97 3.21 1.81
C LEU A 49 -13.69 3.70 3.24
N GLY A 50 -13.42 2.75 4.15
CA GLY A 50 -13.12 2.93 5.57
C GLY A 50 -12.13 4.05 5.83
N TYR A 51 -11.04 4.07 5.06
CA TYR A 51 -9.96 5.04 5.15
C TYR A 51 -10.43 6.50 4.96
N ARG A 52 -11.51 6.75 4.19
CA ARG A 52 -12.06 8.11 4.02
C ARG A 52 -12.71 8.61 5.31
N TRP A 53 -13.47 7.75 5.98
CA TRP A 53 -14.10 8.05 7.26
C TRP A 53 -13.05 8.32 8.33
N ILE A 54 -12.01 7.49 8.37
CA ILE A 54 -10.88 7.63 9.30
C ILE A 54 -10.16 8.96 9.07
N LYS A 55 -9.87 9.31 7.80
CA LYS A 55 -9.27 10.61 7.47
C LYS A 55 -10.12 11.78 7.96
N GLU A 56 -11.43 11.77 7.73
CA GLU A 56 -12.31 12.85 8.20
C GLU A 56 -12.40 12.90 9.74
N SER A 57 -12.40 11.76 10.41
CA SER A 57 -12.36 11.71 11.88
C SER A 57 -11.02 12.20 12.45
N LEU A 58 -9.89 11.86 11.83
CA LEU A 58 -8.58 12.41 12.23
C LEU A 58 -8.57 13.94 12.09
N LYS A 59 -9.09 14.47 10.98
CA LYS A 59 -9.26 15.91 10.77
C LYS A 59 -10.18 16.55 11.82
N ALA A 60 -11.17 15.82 12.31
CA ALA A 60 -12.08 16.26 13.37
C ALA A 60 -11.49 16.15 14.79
N GLY A 61 -10.26 15.64 14.93
CA GLY A 61 -9.55 15.54 16.21
C GLY A 61 -9.63 14.19 16.90
N LEU A 62 -9.88 13.09 16.17
CA LEU A 62 -9.91 11.73 16.72
C LEU A 62 -8.66 11.38 17.52
N LEU A 63 -7.48 11.81 17.07
CA LEU A 63 -6.23 11.53 17.78
C LEU A 63 -6.21 12.14 19.18
N GLY A 64 -6.67 13.38 19.31
CA GLY A 64 -6.81 14.04 20.62
C GLY A 64 -7.85 13.34 21.52
N VAL A 65 -8.90 12.77 20.93
CA VAL A 65 -9.87 11.94 21.68
C VAL A 65 -9.21 10.67 22.22
N ILE A 66 -8.41 9.96 21.41
CA ILE A 66 -7.70 8.75 21.83
C ILE A 66 -6.73 9.08 22.98
N VAL A 67 -5.94 10.14 22.83
CA VAL A 67 -4.99 10.59 23.86
C VAL A 67 -5.69 11.04 25.14
N ALA A 68 -6.85 11.69 25.04
CA ALA A 68 -7.64 12.06 26.22
C ALA A 68 -8.14 10.84 27.03
N CYS A 69 -8.20 9.65 26.42
CA CYS A 69 -8.52 8.40 27.09
C CYS A 69 -7.33 7.73 27.82
N GLN A 70 -6.17 8.39 27.94
CA GLN A 70 -4.95 7.79 28.52
C GLN A 70 -5.14 7.17 29.92
N ASN A 71 -6.05 7.73 30.74
CA ASN A 71 -6.36 7.26 32.09
C ASN A 71 -7.67 6.46 32.17
N GLU A 72 -8.23 6.01 31.05
CA GLU A 72 -9.44 5.21 31.03
C GLU A 72 -9.16 3.80 31.59
N THR A 73 -10.04 3.32 32.47
CA THR A 73 -9.93 2.01 33.11
C THR A 73 -11.15 1.13 32.85
N GLN A 74 -12.21 1.70 32.26
CA GLN A 74 -13.41 0.94 31.93
C GLN A 74 -13.14 -0.02 30.77
N SER A 75 -13.16 -1.33 31.05
CA SER A 75 -12.85 -2.38 30.06
C SER A 75 -13.66 -2.27 28.77
N GLN A 76 -14.95 -1.90 28.85
CA GLN A 76 -15.78 -1.72 27.65
C GLN A 76 -15.32 -0.57 26.75
N THR A 77 -14.82 0.53 27.33
CA THR A 77 -14.30 1.68 26.58
C THR A 77 -12.93 1.34 25.99
N LEU A 78 -12.08 0.66 26.75
CA LEU A 78 -10.77 0.18 26.29
C LEU A 78 -10.90 -0.77 25.09
N VAL A 79 -11.83 -1.72 25.11
CA VAL A 79 -12.09 -2.62 23.97
C VAL A 79 -12.46 -1.83 22.71
N VAL A 80 -13.29 -0.80 22.83
CA VAL A 80 -13.67 0.04 21.69
C VAL A 80 -12.48 0.88 21.19
N LEU A 81 -11.65 1.41 22.10
CA LEU A 81 -10.43 2.15 21.77
C LEU A 81 -9.42 1.27 21.03
N CYS A 82 -9.16 0.06 21.51
CA CYS A 82 -8.30 -0.90 20.81
C CYS A 82 -8.82 -1.18 19.40
N GLY A 83 -10.14 -1.35 19.24
CA GLY A 83 -10.76 -1.52 17.93
C GLY A 83 -10.61 -0.32 17.00
N ILE A 84 -10.59 0.91 17.54
CA ILE A 84 -10.29 2.12 16.75
C ILE A 84 -8.82 2.15 16.35
N ILE A 85 -7.90 1.94 17.29
CA ILE A 85 -6.46 1.98 17.03
C ILE A 85 -6.09 0.97 15.94
N ASP A 86 -6.58 -0.26 16.05
CA ASP A 86 -6.38 -1.33 15.06
C ASP A 86 -6.87 -0.91 13.66
N VAL A 87 -8.09 -0.40 13.53
CA VAL A 87 -8.64 -0.02 12.21
C VAL A 87 -7.93 1.20 11.62
N VAL A 88 -7.52 2.16 12.46
CA VAL A 88 -6.73 3.32 12.03
C VAL A 88 -5.34 2.87 11.57
N GLN A 89 -4.67 1.99 12.34
CA GLN A 89 -3.36 1.41 12.03
C GLN A 89 -3.34 0.79 10.63
N ARG A 90 -4.29 -0.12 10.34
CA ARG A 90 -4.44 -0.76 9.02
C ARG A 90 -4.67 0.24 7.89
N SER A 91 -5.22 1.41 8.19
CA SER A 91 -5.51 2.45 7.21
C SER A 91 -4.35 3.43 6.99
N LEU A 92 -3.25 3.34 7.75
CA LEU A 92 -2.06 4.18 7.54
C LEU A 92 -1.35 3.87 6.22
N VAL A 93 -1.61 2.70 5.62
CA VAL A 93 -1.15 2.31 4.28
C VAL A 93 -1.63 3.28 3.19
N TYR A 94 -2.69 4.06 3.45
CA TYR A 94 -3.16 5.11 2.56
C TYR A 94 -2.44 6.44 2.84
N ARG A 95 -1.77 7.00 1.83
CA ARG A 95 -1.05 8.28 1.91
C ARG A 95 -1.92 9.39 2.51
N SER A 96 -3.19 9.45 2.12
CA SER A 96 -4.15 10.44 2.57
C SER A 96 -4.47 10.34 4.06
N VAL A 97 -4.42 9.14 4.64
CA VAL A 97 -4.61 8.90 6.07
C VAL A 97 -3.34 9.23 6.83
N ILE A 98 -2.17 8.69 6.45
CA ILE A 98 -0.91 8.97 7.16
C ILE A 98 -0.56 10.46 7.12
N ARG A 99 -0.84 11.17 6.02
CA ARG A 99 -0.69 12.63 5.94
C ARG A 99 -1.61 13.35 6.93
N GLN A 100 -2.87 12.92 7.03
CA GLN A 100 -3.80 13.56 7.96
C GLN A 100 -3.42 13.24 9.40
N PHE A 101 -2.97 12.02 9.67
CA PHE A 101 -2.45 11.60 10.96
C PHE A 101 -1.24 12.45 11.38
N SER A 102 -0.28 12.70 10.48
CA SER A 102 0.88 13.55 10.78
C SER A 102 0.49 15.00 11.10
N VAL A 103 -0.55 15.53 10.45
CA VAL A 103 -1.11 16.85 10.80
C VAL A 103 -1.75 16.79 12.19
N SER A 104 -2.57 15.78 12.46
CA SER A 104 -3.22 15.61 13.76
C SER A 104 -2.22 15.42 14.91
N LEU A 105 -1.04 14.84 14.66
CA LEU A 105 0.04 14.75 15.66
C LEU A 105 0.53 16.13 16.10
N CYS A 106 0.64 17.10 15.19
CA CYS A 106 1.03 18.47 15.53
C CYS A 106 0.00 19.19 16.41
N ASP A 107 -1.27 18.76 16.36
CA ASP A 107 -2.36 19.35 17.15
C ASP A 107 -2.43 18.78 18.58
N VAL A 108 -1.70 17.69 18.87
CA VAL A 108 -1.66 17.10 20.21
C VAL A 108 -0.53 17.76 21.02
N HIS A 109 -0.90 18.57 22.01
CA HIS A 109 0.02 19.29 22.89
C HIS A 109 0.62 18.41 24.01
N GLN A 110 1.14 17.24 23.67
CA GLN A 110 1.80 16.32 24.62
C GLN A 110 3.28 16.15 24.28
N THR A 111 4.14 16.20 25.31
CA THR A 111 5.61 16.13 25.13
C THR A 111 6.10 14.76 24.67
N SER A 112 5.39 13.69 25.06
CA SER A 112 5.62 12.33 24.58
C SER A 112 4.29 11.61 24.42
N LEU A 113 4.16 10.85 23.34
CA LEU A 113 3.02 9.96 23.10
C LEU A 113 3.34 8.50 23.42
N GLU A 114 4.58 8.18 23.78
CA GLU A 114 4.96 6.81 24.13
C GLU A 114 4.54 6.49 25.56
N GLY A 115 3.97 5.30 25.78
CA GLY A 115 3.65 4.85 27.13
C GLY A 115 2.50 5.59 27.80
N ILE A 116 1.59 6.21 27.05
CA ILE A 116 0.55 7.09 27.64
C ILE A 116 -0.56 6.32 28.35
N PHE A 117 -0.84 5.08 27.96
CA PHE A 117 -1.92 4.31 28.57
C PHE A 117 -1.46 3.56 29.81
N ALA A 118 -2.30 3.55 30.84
CA ALA A 118 -2.02 2.86 32.10
C ALA A 118 -2.13 1.33 32.02
N GLU A 119 -2.96 0.82 31.12
CA GLU A 119 -3.19 -0.62 30.93
C GLU A 119 -2.21 -1.17 29.88
N ASP A 120 -1.51 -2.26 30.21
CA ASP A 120 -0.38 -2.79 29.42
C ASP A 120 -0.80 -3.18 27.98
N ASP A 121 -1.92 -3.89 27.82
CA ASP A 121 -2.38 -4.40 26.52
C ASP A 121 -2.63 -3.28 25.49
N ILE A 122 -3.34 -2.22 25.88
CA ILE A 122 -3.61 -1.09 24.99
C ILE A 122 -2.35 -0.24 24.79
N ASN A 123 -1.46 -0.19 25.79
CA ASN A 123 -0.22 0.56 25.69
C ASN A 123 0.75 -0.08 24.70
N GLU A 124 0.87 -1.41 24.69
CA GLU A 124 1.62 -2.16 23.69
C GLU A 124 1.07 -1.92 22.28
N LEU A 125 -0.25 -2.07 22.10
CA LEU A 125 -0.93 -1.79 20.85
C LEU A 125 -0.66 -0.36 20.35
N TRP A 126 -0.72 0.62 21.26
CA TRP A 126 -0.48 2.02 20.96
C TRP A 126 0.97 2.31 20.53
N ASN A 127 1.95 1.73 21.21
CA ASN A 127 3.37 1.90 20.84
C ASN A 127 3.67 1.26 19.48
N ASN A 128 3.11 0.08 19.21
CA ASN A 128 3.19 -0.56 17.89
C ASN A 128 2.57 0.32 16.81
N PHE A 129 1.40 0.90 17.08
CA PHE A 129 0.74 1.85 16.19
C PHE A 129 1.62 3.07 15.87
N LEU A 130 2.28 3.67 16.86
CA LEU A 130 3.20 4.78 16.64
C LEU A 130 4.43 4.36 15.82
N ALA A 131 4.97 3.15 16.04
CA ALA A 131 6.09 2.63 15.27
C ALA A 131 5.72 2.44 13.79
N VAL A 132 4.56 1.83 13.51
CA VAL A 132 4.03 1.68 12.14
C VAL A 132 3.83 3.04 11.48
N ALA A 133 3.24 4.00 12.18
CA ALA A 133 3.02 5.35 11.67
C ALA A 133 4.33 6.06 11.30
N ARG A 134 5.38 5.94 12.13
CA ARG A 134 6.71 6.50 11.83
C ARG A 134 7.31 5.92 10.56
N ASN A 135 7.20 4.60 10.38
CA ASN A 135 7.71 3.93 9.18
C ASN A 135 7.00 4.45 7.91
N PHE A 136 5.68 4.45 7.89
CA PHE A 136 4.92 4.96 6.75
C PHE A 136 5.11 6.46 6.50
N PHE A 137 5.29 7.25 7.56
CA PHE A 137 5.59 8.67 7.43
C PHE A 137 6.94 8.91 6.73
N ALA A 138 7.99 8.16 7.08
CA ALA A 138 9.29 8.25 6.43
C ALA A 138 9.19 7.96 4.92
N ILE A 139 8.49 6.89 4.53
CA ILE A 139 8.26 6.53 3.12
C ILE A 139 7.47 7.62 2.39
N MET A 140 6.47 8.24 3.06
CA MET A 140 5.69 9.33 2.49
C MET A 140 6.57 10.56 2.21
N LEU A 141 7.50 10.90 3.11
CA LEU A 141 8.42 12.01 2.93
C LEU A 141 9.35 11.78 1.73
N ASP A 142 9.91 10.58 1.58
CA ASP A 142 10.79 10.26 0.45
C ASP A 142 10.04 10.27 -0.89
N LEU A 143 8.79 9.78 -0.91
CA LEU A 143 7.91 9.88 -2.07
C LEU A 143 7.62 11.35 -2.44
N ASP A 144 7.22 12.16 -1.46
CA ASP A 144 6.87 13.57 -1.69
C ASP A 144 8.09 14.41 -2.11
N ALA A 145 9.30 13.99 -1.70
CA ALA A 145 10.57 14.56 -2.15
C ALA A 145 11.04 14.06 -3.52
N ASN A 146 10.24 13.23 -4.22
CA ASN A 146 10.59 12.59 -5.50
C ASN A 146 11.91 11.80 -5.47
N LYS A 147 12.29 11.21 -4.33
CA LYS A 147 13.48 10.37 -4.23
C LYS A 147 13.27 8.96 -4.78
N LEU A 148 12.04 8.62 -5.13
CA LEU A 148 11.68 7.29 -5.64
C LEU A 148 11.80 7.27 -7.16
N VAL A 149 12.73 6.45 -7.63
CA VAL A 149 12.88 6.10 -9.03
C VAL A 149 11.85 5.02 -9.36
N SER A 150 11.34 4.98 -10.60
CA SER A 150 10.44 3.92 -11.03
C SER A 150 10.80 3.47 -12.43
N ALA A 151 10.87 2.16 -12.63
CA ALA A 151 11.03 1.55 -13.94
C ALA A 151 9.68 1.49 -14.69
N ARG A 152 9.76 1.30 -16.00
CA ARG A 152 8.60 1.11 -16.87
C ARG A 152 8.96 0.24 -18.07
N ALA A 153 8.02 -0.57 -18.57
CA ALA A 153 8.14 -1.22 -19.87
C ALA A 153 7.51 -0.38 -20.97
N CYS A 154 8.01 -0.58 -22.19
CA CYS A 154 7.31 -0.14 -23.39
C CYS A 154 5.95 -0.83 -23.50
N ASP A 155 4.89 -0.06 -23.74
CA ASP A 155 3.54 -0.58 -23.95
C ASP A 155 3.39 -1.31 -25.31
N TYR A 156 4.34 -1.14 -26.25
CA TYR A 156 4.42 -1.98 -27.44
C TYR A 156 4.98 -3.35 -27.05
N LEU A 157 4.08 -4.32 -27.00
CA LEU A 157 4.31 -5.67 -26.48
C LEU A 157 5.49 -6.43 -27.10
N GLU A 158 5.85 -6.16 -28.37
CA GLU A 158 6.96 -6.85 -29.03
C GLU A 158 8.32 -6.20 -28.76
N CYS A 159 8.35 -4.99 -28.19
CA CYS A 159 9.61 -4.33 -27.83
C CYS A 159 10.18 -4.92 -26.54
N GLY A 160 9.38 -4.97 -25.47
CA GLY A 160 9.83 -5.51 -24.18
C GLY A 160 11.00 -4.77 -23.52
N LEU A 161 11.32 -3.53 -23.95
CA LEU A 161 12.30 -2.68 -23.27
C LEU A 161 11.76 -2.26 -21.90
N ILE A 162 12.56 -2.42 -20.86
CA ILE A 162 12.32 -1.93 -19.51
C ILE A 162 13.45 -0.94 -19.19
N ALA A 163 13.11 0.27 -18.77
CA ALA A 163 14.07 1.32 -18.41
C ALA A 163 13.46 2.30 -17.39
N LEU A 164 14.18 3.37 -17.03
CA LEU A 164 13.66 4.40 -16.16
C LEU A 164 12.44 5.07 -16.79
N LYS A 165 11.38 5.28 -16.01
CA LYS A 165 10.14 5.89 -16.48
C LYS A 165 10.34 7.26 -17.14
N ALA A 166 11.37 7.99 -16.73
CA ALA A 166 11.74 9.29 -17.29
C ALA A 166 12.16 9.21 -18.78
N ASP A 167 12.65 8.05 -19.22
CA ASP A 167 13.14 7.81 -20.59
C ASP A 167 12.00 7.45 -21.56
N PHE A 168 10.80 7.19 -21.05
CA PHE A 168 9.64 6.84 -21.86
C PHE A 168 8.82 8.07 -22.27
N ARG A 169 8.39 8.06 -23.53
CA ARG A 169 7.41 9.00 -24.08
C ARG A 169 6.01 8.54 -23.70
N ARG A 170 5.14 9.49 -23.33
CA ARG A 170 3.73 9.20 -23.04
C ARG A 170 2.88 9.42 -24.29
N CYS A 171 1.90 8.55 -24.52
CA CYS A 171 0.88 8.79 -25.53
C CYS A 171 0.20 10.16 -25.28
N SER A 172 0.17 11.03 -26.28
CA SER A 172 -0.43 12.37 -26.15
C SER A 172 -1.96 12.32 -25.94
N GLY A 173 -2.63 11.28 -26.45
CA GLY A 173 -4.08 11.11 -26.32
C GLY A 173 -4.54 10.72 -24.92
N CYS A 174 -4.04 9.60 -24.38
CA CYS A 174 -4.45 9.10 -23.06
C CYS A 174 -3.49 9.51 -21.91
N SER A 175 -2.21 9.73 -22.23
CA SER A 175 -1.06 9.84 -21.32
C SER A 175 -0.96 8.72 -20.25
N THR A 176 -1.53 7.56 -20.57
CA THR A 176 -1.42 6.34 -19.76
C THR A 176 -0.41 5.36 -20.37
N ALA A 177 -0.37 5.21 -21.70
CA ALA A 177 0.60 4.36 -22.39
C ALA A 177 1.98 5.05 -22.50
N HIS A 178 3.05 4.27 -22.34
CA HIS A 178 4.45 4.68 -22.33
C HIS A 178 5.24 3.92 -23.42
N TYR A 179 6.00 4.63 -24.25
CA TYR A 179 6.76 4.06 -25.35
C TYR A 179 8.20 4.56 -25.34
N CYS A 180 9.17 3.68 -25.60
CA CYS A 180 10.58 4.08 -25.66
C CYS A 180 10.89 4.96 -26.89
N SER A 181 10.07 4.86 -27.94
CA SER A 181 10.23 5.60 -29.19
C SER A 181 8.89 5.81 -29.88
N GLU A 182 8.84 6.79 -30.77
CA GLU A 182 7.69 7.03 -31.66
C GLU A 182 7.44 5.84 -32.60
N ALA A 183 8.50 5.14 -33.02
CA ALA A 183 8.38 3.92 -33.82
C ALA A 183 7.60 2.82 -33.07
N CYS A 184 7.87 2.60 -31.79
CA CYS A 184 7.12 1.64 -30.97
C CYS A 184 5.65 2.07 -30.79
N GLN A 185 5.39 3.36 -30.57
CA GLN A 185 4.02 3.88 -30.52
C GLN A 185 3.27 3.65 -31.85
N GLY A 186 3.94 3.88 -32.99
CA GLY A 186 3.36 3.67 -34.32
C GLY A 186 3.01 2.21 -34.58
N LYS A 187 3.88 1.27 -34.19
CA LYS A 187 3.63 -0.17 -34.30
C LYS A 187 2.45 -0.63 -33.41
N ASP A 188 2.36 -0.10 -32.19
CA ASP A 188 1.29 -0.43 -31.25
C ASP A 188 -0.05 0.24 -31.59
N TRP A 189 -0.06 1.27 -32.45
CA TRP A 189 -1.24 2.12 -32.68
C TRP A 189 -2.49 1.36 -33.13
N SER A 190 -2.36 0.32 -33.96
CA SER A 190 -3.49 -0.49 -34.45
C SER A 190 -4.24 -1.20 -33.31
N VAL A 191 -3.54 -1.54 -32.23
CA VAL A 191 -4.08 -2.17 -31.03
C VAL A 191 -4.47 -1.09 -30.01
N HIS A 192 -3.56 -0.16 -29.71
CA HIS A 192 -3.77 0.88 -28.70
C HIS A 192 -4.94 1.81 -29.04
N ARG A 193 -5.17 2.15 -30.32
CA ARG A 193 -6.22 3.09 -30.73
C ARG A 193 -7.59 2.72 -30.17
N ARG A 194 -7.90 1.43 -30.07
CA ARG A 194 -9.18 0.92 -29.53
C ARG A 194 -9.34 1.22 -28.04
N SER A 195 -8.26 1.16 -27.27
CA SER A 195 -8.27 1.40 -25.82
C SER A 195 -7.86 2.82 -25.42
N CYS A 196 -7.30 3.62 -26.33
CA CYS A 196 -6.76 4.95 -26.01
C CYS A 196 -7.82 5.88 -25.41
N GLU A 197 -9.03 5.91 -25.99
CA GLU A 197 -10.12 6.76 -25.48
C GLU A 197 -10.61 6.27 -24.10
N GLU A 198 -10.77 4.97 -23.93
CA GLU A 198 -11.15 4.38 -22.65
C GLU A 198 -10.11 4.70 -21.57
N LEU A 199 -8.82 4.57 -21.89
CA LEU A 199 -7.72 4.92 -20.98
C LEU A 199 -7.73 6.41 -20.62
N ARG A 200 -8.11 7.29 -21.55
CA ARG A 200 -8.28 8.72 -21.29
C ARG A 200 -9.42 9.00 -20.31
N ILE A 201 -10.59 8.42 -20.55
CA ILE A 201 -11.78 8.58 -19.69
C ILE A 201 -11.50 8.02 -18.29
N THR A 202 -10.90 6.84 -18.23
CA THR A 202 -10.66 6.11 -16.97
C THR A 202 -9.54 6.71 -16.14
N ARG A 203 -8.53 7.32 -16.78
CA ARG A 203 -7.52 8.11 -16.07
C ARG A 203 -8.12 9.27 -15.28
N ASN A 204 -9.18 9.87 -15.80
CA ASN A 204 -9.85 11.01 -15.16
C ASN A 204 -10.87 10.60 -14.09
N LYS A 205 -11.30 9.34 -14.07
CA LYS A 205 -12.21 8.81 -13.05
C LYS A 205 -11.40 8.05 -11.99
N SER A 206 -11.58 8.37 -10.70
CA SER A 206 -11.07 7.48 -9.64
C SER A 206 -11.92 6.21 -9.62
N ARG A 207 -11.61 5.24 -10.50
CA ARG A 207 -12.42 4.02 -10.72
C ARG A 207 -12.81 3.32 -9.41
N ASP A 208 -11.96 3.37 -8.40
CA ASP A 208 -12.12 2.56 -7.18
C ASP A 208 -12.11 3.42 -5.90
N GLY A 209 -12.30 4.73 -6.04
CA GLY A 209 -12.31 5.69 -4.94
C GLY A 209 -10.93 6.08 -4.38
N VAL A 210 -9.86 5.37 -4.72
CA VAL A 210 -8.48 5.66 -4.26
C VAL A 210 -7.81 6.70 -5.15
N SER A 211 -7.16 7.70 -4.52
CA SER A 211 -6.52 8.81 -5.23
C SER A 211 -5.24 8.37 -5.96
N ARG A 212 -4.82 9.15 -6.96
CA ARG A 212 -3.54 8.91 -7.66
C ARG A 212 -2.34 8.96 -6.70
N ARG A 213 -2.41 9.79 -5.66
CA ARG A 213 -1.34 9.93 -4.67
C ARG A 213 -1.27 8.74 -3.73
N ASP A 214 -2.41 8.18 -3.34
CA ASP A 214 -2.45 6.92 -2.57
C ASP A 214 -1.89 5.76 -3.39
N ARG A 215 -2.27 5.64 -4.67
CA ARG A 215 -1.68 4.60 -5.56
C ARG A 215 -0.17 4.75 -5.77
N ALA A 216 0.33 5.98 -5.84
CA ALA A 216 1.76 6.22 -5.93
C ALA A 216 2.47 5.75 -4.65
N PHE A 217 1.85 5.98 -3.49
CA PHE A 217 2.35 5.55 -2.20
C PHE A 217 2.32 4.04 -2.00
N PHE A 218 1.28 3.34 -2.48
CA PHE A 218 1.28 1.88 -2.56
C PHE A 218 2.48 1.32 -3.34
N GLY A 219 2.79 1.93 -4.49
CA GLY A 219 4.00 1.58 -5.23
C GLY A 219 5.28 1.82 -4.42
N ALA A 220 5.38 2.96 -3.72
CA ALA A 220 6.52 3.26 -2.85
C ALA A 220 6.70 2.24 -1.71
N LEU A 221 5.60 1.73 -1.15
CA LEU A 221 5.61 0.70 -0.13
C LEU A 221 6.16 -0.63 -0.68
N VAL A 222 5.67 -1.04 -1.85
CA VAL A 222 6.17 -2.22 -2.58
C VAL A 222 7.66 -2.09 -2.85
N ASP A 223 8.09 -0.96 -3.42
CA ASP A 223 9.50 -0.70 -3.76
C ASP A 223 10.38 -0.80 -2.49
N ARG A 224 9.94 -0.18 -1.39
CA ARG A 224 10.66 -0.16 -0.11
C ARG A 224 10.79 -1.54 0.52
N VAL A 225 9.67 -2.28 0.66
CA VAL A 225 9.68 -3.59 1.31
C VAL A 225 10.44 -4.60 0.47
N TYR A 226 10.23 -4.59 -0.85
CA TYR A 226 11.02 -5.44 -1.73
C TYR A 226 12.51 -5.20 -1.54
N PHE A 227 12.94 -3.94 -1.54
CA PHE A 227 14.35 -3.63 -1.36
C PHE A 227 14.86 -4.13 -0.01
N GLN A 228 14.10 -3.97 1.07
CA GLN A 228 14.49 -4.44 2.40
C GLN A 228 14.59 -5.97 2.47
N GLU A 229 13.66 -6.68 1.83
CA GLU A 229 13.48 -8.13 1.97
C GLU A 229 14.03 -8.96 0.79
N ARG A 230 14.67 -8.33 -0.22
CA ARG A 230 15.15 -9.00 -1.44
C ARG A 230 16.06 -10.21 -1.19
N THR A 231 16.81 -10.22 -0.08
CA THR A 231 17.65 -11.36 0.33
C THR A 231 16.84 -12.60 0.67
N GLN A 232 15.57 -12.44 1.06
CA GLN A 232 14.63 -13.53 1.32
C GLN A 232 13.78 -13.81 0.07
N ILE A 233 13.29 -12.76 -0.59
CA ILE A 233 12.41 -12.86 -1.77
C ILE A 233 13.09 -13.59 -2.93
N ILE A 234 14.33 -13.23 -3.27
CA ILE A 234 15.00 -13.77 -4.47
C ILE A 234 15.16 -15.31 -4.39
N PRO A 235 15.66 -15.89 -3.28
CA PRO A 235 15.69 -17.34 -3.10
C PRO A 235 14.31 -18.01 -3.15
N GLU A 236 13.27 -17.38 -2.59
CA GLU A 236 11.91 -17.91 -2.66
C GLU A 236 11.39 -17.93 -4.10
N VAL A 237 11.63 -16.86 -4.87
CA VAL A 237 11.27 -16.78 -6.29
C VAL A 237 11.95 -17.87 -7.10
N LEU A 238 13.25 -18.10 -6.84
CA LEU A 238 13.99 -19.20 -7.49
C LEU A 238 13.38 -20.57 -7.16
N SER A 239 13.02 -20.79 -5.90
CA SER A 239 12.39 -22.03 -5.44
C SER A 239 11.03 -22.24 -6.11
N PHE A 240 10.21 -21.20 -6.21
CA PHE A 240 8.93 -21.22 -6.93
C PHE A 240 9.13 -21.60 -8.40
N MET A 241 10.10 -20.99 -9.10
CA MET A 241 10.35 -21.29 -10.51
C MET A 241 10.78 -22.75 -10.75
N ARG A 242 11.45 -23.37 -9.78
CA ARG A 242 11.84 -24.79 -9.86
C ARG A 242 10.65 -25.71 -9.65
N GLU A 243 9.79 -25.37 -8.71
CA GLU A 243 8.58 -26.13 -8.40
C GLU A 243 7.53 -26.01 -9.52
N PHE A 244 7.41 -24.81 -10.11
CA PHE A 244 6.43 -24.47 -11.12
C PHE A 244 7.10 -23.88 -12.38
N PRO A 245 7.82 -24.68 -13.18
CA PRO A 245 8.63 -24.19 -14.31
C PRO A 245 7.82 -23.53 -15.44
N ASP A 246 6.54 -23.87 -15.55
CA ASP A 246 5.63 -23.29 -16.54
C ASP A 246 4.89 -22.04 -16.04
N GLN A 247 5.11 -21.62 -14.79
CA GLN A 247 4.43 -20.48 -14.18
C GLN A 247 5.38 -19.29 -13.98
N ILE A 248 4.85 -18.09 -14.18
CA ILE A 248 5.58 -16.85 -13.91
C ILE A 248 5.27 -16.42 -12.46
N PRO A 249 6.29 -16.29 -11.59
CA PRO A 249 6.08 -15.85 -10.22
C PRO A 249 5.66 -14.37 -10.18
N SER A 250 4.74 -14.08 -9.27
CA SER A 250 4.34 -12.74 -8.87
C SER A 250 4.50 -12.59 -7.36
N ILE A 251 4.86 -11.39 -6.89
CA ILE A 251 5.07 -11.14 -5.46
C ILE A 251 3.92 -10.30 -4.93
N ILE A 252 3.27 -10.76 -3.86
CA ILE A 252 2.16 -10.06 -3.22
C ILE A 252 2.58 -9.55 -1.83
N PHE A 253 2.48 -8.24 -1.66
CA PHE A 253 2.75 -7.50 -0.43
C PHE A 253 1.44 -7.27 0.33
N ASN A 254 1.18 -8.04 1.37
CA ASN A 254 -0.09 -8.01 2.11
C ASN A 254 -0.01 -7.13 3.36
N TYR A 255 -0.69 -5.99 3.31
CA TYR A 255 -0.91 -5.05 4.42
C TYR A 255 -2.32 -5.11 5.02
N ALA A 256 -3.16 -6.06 4.62
CA ALA A 256 -4.51 -6.21 5.15
C ALA A 256 -4.54 -6.87 6.55
N ASN A 257 -3.39 -7.33 7.05
CA ASN A 257 -3.27 -7.96 8.36
C ASN A 257 -3.45 -6.96 9.53
N PRO A 258 -3.78 -7.43 10.74
CA PRO A 258 -3.99 -6.58 11.93
C PRO A 258 -2.80 -5.72 12.33
N GLU A 259 -1.60 -6.23 12.18
CA GLU A 259 -0.36 -5.56 12.60
C GLU A 259 0.01 -4.41 11.65
N ALA A 260 -0.64 -4.31 10.49
CA ALA A 260 -0.29 -3.39 9.39
C ALA A 260 1.19 -3.48 9.00
N THR A 261 1.82 -4.61 9.29
CA THR A 261 3.12 -5.03 8.77
C THR A 261 2.92 -5.59 7.35
N CYS A 262 3.99 -5.84 6.62
CA CYS A 262 3.87 -6.43 5.28
C CYS A 262 4.19 -7.92 5.34
N ASN A 263 3.21 -8.77 5.01
CA ASN A 263 3.44 -10.19 4.78
C ASN A 263 3.65 -10.42 3.29
N ILE A 264 4.76 -11.05 2.91
CA ILE A 264 5.09 -11.32 1.51
C ILE A 264 4.70 -12.77 1.18
N HIS A 265 4.09 -12.97 0.01
CA HIS A 265 3.89 -14.32 -0.52
C HIS A 265 4.04 -14.31 -2.05
N LEU A 266 4.41 -15.47 -2.58
CA LEU A 266 4.48 -15.71 -4.01
C LEU A 266 3.15 -16.27 -4.51
N ALA A 267 2.79 -15.86 -5.72
CA ALA A 267 1.59 -16.29 -6.42
C ALA A 267 1.90 -16.57 -7.88
N SER A 268 1.07 -17.39 -8.52
CA SER A 268 1.08 -17.54 -9.97
C SER A 268 0.57 -16.28 -10.64
N ILE A 269 1.13 -15.92 -11.80
CA ILE A 269 0.60 -14.80 -12.57
C ILE A 269 -0.85 -15.00 -13.04
N HIS A 270 -1.31 -16.25 -13.15
CA HIS A 270 -2.69 -16.58 -13.51
C HIS A 270 -3.69 -16.30 -12.38
N GLU A 271 -3.22 -16.04 -11.16
CA GLU A 271 -4.10 -15.55 -10.09
C GLU A 271 -4.56 -14.10 -10.33
N PHE A 272 -3.98 -13.42 -11.32
CA PHE A 272 -4.29 -12.04 -11.71
C PHE A 272 -5.15 -11.96 -12.98
N ASP A 273 -6.00 -12.95 -13.24
CA ASP A 273 -6.89 -13.03 -14.41
C ASP A 273 -7.82 -11.83 -14.59
N GLU A 274 -8.11 -11.09 -13.50
CA GLU A 274 -8.84 -9.82 -13.55
C GLU A 274 -8.06 -8.68 -14.25
N PHE A 275 -6.77 -8.91 -14.54
CA PHE A 275 -5.82 -7.98 -15.15
C PHE A 275 -5.17 -8.51 -16.44
N PRO A 276 -5.96 -8.92 -17.46
CA PRO A 276 -5.48 -9.72 -18.59
C PRO A 276 -4.39 -9.02 -19.43
N LYS A 277 -4.39 -7.68 -19.50
CA LYS A 277 -3.33 -6.93 -20.21
C LYS A 277 -1.97 -7.14 -19.55
N PHE A 278 -1.90 -7.11 -18.22
CA PHE A 278 -0.64 -7.21 -17.50
C PHE A 278 -0.12 -8.65 -17.51
N VAL A 279 -1.00 -9.64 -17.34
CA VAL A 279 -0.68 -11.07 -17.48
C VAL A 279 -0.09 -11.33 -18.86
N SER A 280 -0.76 -10.89 -19.94
CA SER A 280 -0.26 -11.08 -21.30
C SER A 280 1.09 -10.39 -21.57
N HIS A 281 1.33 -9.21 -20.99
CA HIS A 281 2.63 -8.53 -21.09
C HIS A 281 3.75 -9.34 -20.44
N ALA A 282 3.51 -9.84 -19.23
CA ALA A 282 4.49 -10.64 -18.50
C ALA A 282 4.80 -11.96 -19.23
N GLU A 283 3.77 -12.67 -19.71
CA GLU A 283 3.93 -13.88 -20.53
C GLU A 283 4.77 -13.62 -21.79
N ARG A 284 4.41 -12.60 -22.56
CA ARG A 284 5.13 -12.25 -23.81
C ARG A 284 6.55 -11.76 -23.57
N SER A 285 6.82 -11.18 -22.39
CA SER A 285 8.18 -10.80 -22.00
C SER A 285 9.03 -12.00 -21.57
N GLY A 286 8.42 -13.19 -21.44
CA GLY A 286 9.03 -14.38 -20.86
C GLY A 286 9.31 -14.20 -19.37
N GLY A 287 8.44 -13.52 -18.61
CA GLY A 287 8.63 -13.27 -17.17
C GLY A 287 9.59 -12.13 -16.81
N ARG A 288 10.24 -11.47 -17.77
CA ARG A 288 11.05 -10.26 -17.53
C ARG A 288 10.23 -9.11 -16.95
N MET A 289 8.96 -9.03 -17.33
CA MET A 289 8.00 -8.13 -16.71
C MET A 289 7.28 -8.82 -15.56
N GLN A 290 7.74 -8.56 -14.33
CA GLN A 290 7.05 -9.00 -13.13
C GLN A 290 5.78 -8.19 -12.85
N ILE A 291 4.82 -8.85 -12.19
CA ILE A 291 3.66 -8.22 -11.57
C ILE A 291 3.83 -8.30 -10.06
N HIS A 292 3.72 -7.15 -9.40
CA HIS A 292 3.61 -7.08 -7.95
C HIS A 292 2.19 -6.72 -7.55
N GLY A 293 1.65 -7.46 -6.59
CA GLY A 293 0.39 -7.12 -5.94
C GLY A 293 0.65 -6.44 -4.61
N ILE A 294 -0.14 -5.45 -4.24
CA ILE A 294 -0.30 -5.05 -2.84
C ILE A 294 -1.74 -5.30 -2.44
N ASN A 295 -1.92 -6.00 -1.34
CA ASN A 295 -3.23 -6.19 -0.76
C ASN A 295 -3.39 -5.24 0.43
N VAL A 296 -4.45 -4.43 0.43
CA VAL A 296 -4.70 -3.43 1.48
C VAL A 296 -6.11 -3.57 2.03
N ALA A 297 -6.27 -3.30 3.32
CA ALA A 297 -7.59 -3.25 3.94
C ALA A 297 -8.40 -2.04 3.40
N ASP A 298 -9.68 -2.26 3.12
CA ASP A 298 -10.68 -1.24 2.83
C ASP A 298 -11.96 -1.52 3.64
N GLY A 299 -11.94 -1.09 4.90
CA GLY A 299 -12.94 -1.48 5.87
C GLY A 299 -12.87 -2.99 6.14
N SER A 300 -13.98 -3.69 5.96
CA SER A 300 -14.07 -5.15 6.13
C SER A 300 -13.70 -5.95 4.87
N LYS A 301 -13.27 -5.27 3.80
CA LYS A 301 -12.85 -5.90 2.55
C LYS A 301 -11.37 -5.73 2.35
N GLU A 302 -10.80 -6.61 1.56
CA GLU A 302 -9.44 -6.48 1.05
C GLU A 302 -9.47 -6.01 -0.39
N ARG A 303 -8.44 -5.30 -0.82
CA ARG A 303 -8.31 -4.82 -2.20
C ARG A 303 -6.90 -5.07 -2.70
N LEU A 304 -6.81 -5.83 -3.78
CA LEU A 304 -5.59 -6.04 -4.52
C LEU A 304 -5.35 -4.91 -5.51
N TRP A 305 -4.15 -4.35 -5.47
CA TRP A 305 -3.64 -3.40 -6.46
C TRP A 305 -2.41 -3.97 -7.10
N ILE A 306 -2.36 -3.95 -8.42
CA ILE A 306 -1.20 -4.44 -9.16
C ILE A 306 -0.30 -3.31 -9.64
N PHE A 307 1.00 -3.57 -9.61
CA PHE A 307 2.04 -2.72 -10.13
C PHE A 307 2.96 -3.53 -11.03
N PRO A 308 2.98 -3.26 -12.34
CA PRO A 308 3.97 -3.85 -13.21
C PRO A 308 5.33 -3.21 -12.97
N LEU A 309 6.40 -4.01 -12.97
CA LEU A 309 7.79 -3.56 -13.05
C LEU A 309 8.20 -2.59 -11.94
N ARG A 310 7.91 -2.96 -10.70
CA ARG A 310 8.36 -2.18 -9.54
C ARG A 310 9.68 -2.68 -8.97
N SER A 311 9.84 -4.00 -8.96
CA SER A 311 10.90 -4.68 -8.25
C SER A 311 11.53 -5.84 -9.05
N ALA A 312 12.82 -6.08 -8.88
CA ALA A 312 13.66 -6.93 -9.74
C ALA A 312 13.83 -6.39 -11.17
N THR A 313 15.08 -6.13 -11.57
CA THR A 313 15.40 -5.76 -12.95
C THR A 313 15.12 -6.93 -13.92
N ALA A 314 14.98 -6.61 -15.20
CA ALA A 314 14.81 -7.63 -16.24
C ALA A 314 15.99 -8.63 -16.27
N ASP A 315 17.17 -8.16 -15.89
CA ASP A 315 18.40 -8.95 -15.87
C ASP A 315 18.40 -9.92 -14.68
N VAL A 316 17.99 -9.46 -13.49
CA VAL A 316 17.79 -10.33 -12.32
C VAL A 316 16.87 -11.49 -12.67
N MET A 317 15.76 -11.21 -13.35
CA MET A 317 14.80 -12.26 -13.72
C MET A 317 15.28 -13.20 -14.81
N THR A 318 16.00 -12.67 -15.78
CA THR A 318 16.60 -13.48 -16.84
C THR A 318 17.59 -14.48 -16.23
N GLU A 319 18.44 -14.01 -15.31
CA GLU A 319 19.42 -14.86 -14.65
C GLU A 319 18.76 -15.90 -13.72
N LEU A 320 17.73 -15.51 -12.95
CA LEU A 320 16.99 -16.47 -12.12
C LEU A 320 16.35 -17.60 -12.94
N GLN A 321 15.85 -17.29 -14.14
CA GLN A 321 15.32 -18.30 -15.05
C GLN A 321 16.39 -19.23 -15.65
N LEU A 322 17.63 -18.75 -15.80
CA LEU A 322 18.75 -19.61 -16.19
C LEU A 322 19.11 -20.54 -15.05
N ILE A 323 19.29 -19.99 -13.83
CA ILE A 323 19.62 -20.76 -12.63
C ILE A 323 18.53 -21.80 -12.29
N SER A 324 17.25 -21.47 -12.50
CA SER A 324 16.15 -22.40 -12.18
C SER A 324 16.15 -23.66 -13.04
N LYS A 325 16.72 -23.59 -14.25
CA LYS A 325 16.82 -24.71 -15.22
C LYS A 325 18.08 -25.57 -15.03
N GLU A 326 19.02 -25.13 -14.21
CA GLU A 326 20.26 -25.87 -13.96
C GLU A 326 20.02 -27.06 -13.04
N THR A 327 20.62 -28.20 -13.37
CA THR A 327 20.49 -29.46 -12.60
C THR A 327 21.35 -29.48 -11.32
N SER A 328 22.33 -28.58 -11.19
CA SER A 328 23.25 -28.45 -10.05
C SER A 328 22.70 -27.59 -8.91
N SER A 329 21.44 -27.85 -8.53
CA SER A 329 20.73 -27.13 -7.46
C SER A 329 21.48 -27.20 -6.12
N GLY A 330 21.68 -26.06 -5.47
CA GLY A 330 22.25 -25.96 -4.12
C GLY A 330 23.77 -26.00 -4.05
N SER A 331 24.46 -25.78 -5.16
CA SER A 331 25.93 -25.63 -5.17
C SER A 331 26.39 -24.30 -4.56
N ALA A 332 27.62 -24.24 -4.05
CA ALA A 332 28.21 -22.99 -3.56
C ALA A 332 28.29 -21.90 -4.65
N ALA A 333 28.49 -22.31 -5.91
CA ALA A 333 28.51 -21.40 -7.06
C ALA A 333 27.13 -20.79 -7.36
N GLU A 334 26.05 -21.56 -7.16
CA GLU A 334 24.69 -21.03 -7.26
C GLU A 334 24.42 -19.99 -6.17
N ALA A 335 24.78 -20.30 -4.92
CA ALA A 335 24.61 -19.36 -3.81
C ALA A 335 25.36 -18.04 -4.05
N GLU A 336 26.57 -18.09 -4.62
CA GLU A 336 27.34 -16.91 -5.00
C GLU A 336 26.67 -16.10 -6.12
N ARG A 337 26.13 -16.78 -7.15
CA ARG A 337 25.37 -16.11 -8.23
C ARG A 337 24.10 -15.44 -7.71
N VAL A 338 23.32 -16.12 -6.86
CA VAL A 338 22.12 -15.54 -6.24
C VAL A 338 22.49 -14.33 -5.37
N ALA A 339 23.59 -14.41 -4.61
CA ALA A 339 24.11 -13.27 -3.84
C ALA A 339 24.53 -12.09 -4.75
N ALA A 340 25.13 -12.36 -5.91
CA ALA A 340 25.46 -11.33 -6.89
C ALA A 340 24.20 -10.64 -7.46
N LEU A 341 23.12 -11.39 -7.71
CA LEU A 341 21.84 -10.84 -8.17
C LEU A 341 21.20 -9.87 -7.17
N ILE A 342 21.26 -10.20 -5.87
CA ILE A 342 20.77 -9.33 -4.79
C ILE A 342 21.48 -7.95 -4.82
N ASN A 343 22.74 -7.91 -5.26
CA ASN A 343 23.51 -6.67 -5.36
C ASN A 343 23.27 -5.92 -6.67
N LEU A 344 23.08 -6.64 -7.78
CA LEU A 344 22.75 -6.05 -9.09
C LEU A 344 21.46 -5.22 -9.03
N ASP A 345 20.47 -5.75 -8.31
CA ASP A 345 19.16 -5.12 -8.15
C ASP A 345 19.18 -3.78 -7.40
N VAL A 346 20.30 -3.46 -6.74
CA VAL A 346 20.51 -2.18 -6.03
C VAL A 346 20.93 -1.05 -6.98
N VAL A 347 21.61 -1.39 -8.08
CA VAL A 347 22.39 -0.42 -8.88
C VAL A 347 21.58 0.22 -10.01
N GLU A 348 20.52 -0.43 -10.50
CA GLU A 348 19.77 0.05 -11.67
C GLU A 348 18.49 0.83 -11.35
N ILE A 349 18.08 0.84 -10.08
CA ILE A 349 16.83 1.49 -9.64
C ILE A 349 17.09 2.64 -8.65
N HIS A 350 18.31 2.86 -8.14
CA HIS A 350 18.56 3.91 -7.14
C HIS A 350 19.70 4.87 -7.47
#